data_AF-A0A847I004-F1
#
_entry.id   AF-A0A847I004-F1
#
_cell.length_a   1.000
_cell.length_b   1.000
_cell.length_c   1.000
_cell.angle_alpha   90.00
_cell.angle_beta   90.00
_cell.angle_gamma   90.00
#
_symmetry.space_group_name_H-M   'P 1'
#
loop_
_entity.id
_entity.type
_entity.pdbx_description
1 polymer ?
#
loop_
_entity_poly.entity_id
_entity_poly.type
_entity_poly.pdbx_seq_one_letter_code
_entity_poly.pdbx_strand_id
1 'polypeptide(L)'
;MPKAARTFGLALAVLPALTLAACRPPSAPPMIAAAADSTPPATSSAPTPQRESIEPQWTEVERRQFVGQDLFNHIDGAAEVFLEMGFREVLVRLYSNGQAKLVHEVYEMKDPTAARGIYLRFRGRGTPVAGVSGRNFGNRYQIGAQKDRYFVQITDASGRGESLSTMTRLVNQALAAIPHDGDVPLLDLLPAEGLVPNSEVIVCGPYSLQSVFTLGEGDILQLQGQRCGIAGDYVTEQEDSFTRLIVPYGSAAAAGTAFQHLLHGLDSELQVLRRNEHTAVFREKNGQFGSITARDDKLDIRLHLVRDPGLASQPKVP
;
A
#
# COMPACT_ATOMS: atom_id res chain seq x y z
N MET A 1 -74.54 14.13 35.43
CA MET A 1 -73.33 13.59 36.09
C MET A 1 -72.59 12.70 35.10
N PRO A 2 -71.24 12.67 35.12
CA PRO A 2 -70.44 12.81 33.90
C PRO A 2 -69.88 11.52 33.27
N LYS A 3 -69.36 11.74 32.06
CA LYS A 3 -68.59 10.88 31.13
C LYS A 3 -67.48 10.05 31.79
N ALA A 4 -67.33 8.80 31.37
CA ALA A 4 -66.07 8.05 31.44
C ALA A 4 -65.40 8.07 30.07
N ALA A 5 -64.28 8.80 29.98
CA ALA A 5 -63.41 8.86 28.82
C ALA A 5 -62.56 7.57 28.74
N ARG A 6 -62.53 6.96 27.55
CA ARG A 6 -61.59 5.88 27.22
C ARG A 6 -60.27 6.50 26.78
N THR A 7 -59.24 6.35 27.60
CA THR A 7 -57.85 6.64 27.26
C THR A 7 -57.30 5.44 26.50
N PHE A 8 -57.01 5.58 25.21
CA PHE A 8 -56.19 4.63 24.45
C PHE A 8 -54.81 5.25 24.25
N GLY A 9 -53.80 4.60 24.81
CA GLY A 9 -52.41 5.02 24.78
C GLY A 9 -51.84 5.03 23.37
N LEU A 10 -51.20 6.14 23.03
CA LEU A 10 -50.39 6.30 21.83
C LEU A 10 -49.11 5.47 22.02
N ALA A 11 -48.99 4.33 21.32
CA ALA A 11 -47.76 3.56 21.27
C ALA A 11 -46.72 4.33 20.43
N LEU A 12 -45.74 4.92 21.10
CA LEU A 12 -44.60 5.59 20.49
C LEU A 12 -43.66 4.51 19.93
N ALA A 13 -43.73 4.24 18.63
CA ALA A 13 -42.80 3.36 17.94
C ALA A 13 -41.43 4.05 17.88
N VAL A 14 -40.48 3.56 18.68
CA VAL A 14 -39.07 3.96 18.60
C VAL A 14 -38.46 3.27 17.39
N LEU A 15 -38.32 4.01 16.29
CA LEU A 15 -37.50 3.61 15.14
C LEU A 15 -36.02 3.66 15.54
N PRO A 16 -35.23 2.59 15.31
CA PRO A 16 -33.80 2.65 15.55
C PRO A 16 -33.16 3.57 14.50
N ALA A 17 -32.48 4.61 14.98
CA ALA A 17 -31.65 5.44 14.14
C ALA A 17 -30.49 4.59 13.60
N LEU A 18 -30.54 4.25 12.30
CA LEU A 18 -29.37 3.80 11.57
C LEU A 18 -28.33 4.92 11.59
N THR A 19 -27.34 4.80 12.47
CA THR A 19 -26.10 5.57 12.36
C THR A 19 -25.40 5.13 11.07
N LEU A 20 -25.51 5.94 10.01
CA LEU A 20 -24.59 5.85 8.89
C LEU A 20 -23.17 5.99 9.48
N ALA A 21 -22.38 4.92 9.35
CA ALA A 21 -20.94 5.00 9.53
C ALA A 21 -20.43 6.13 8.62
N ALA A 22 -19.96 7.22 9.21
CA ALA A 22 -19.46 8.35 8.47
C ALA A 22 -18.28 7.89 7.60
N CYS A 23 -18.49 7.84 6.28
CA CYS A 23 -17.40 7.69 5.33
C CYS A 23 -16.39 8.80 5.59
N ARG A 24 -15.24 8.42 6.16
CA ARG A 24 -14.08 9.29 6.31
C ARG A 24 -13.71 9.81 4.91
N PRO A 25 -13.62 11.13 4.68
CA PRO A 25 -13.28 11.67 3.38
C PRO A 25 -11.92 11.12 2.92
N PRO A 26 -11.71 10.94 1.60
CA PRO A 26 -10.46 10.40 1.08
C PRO A 26 -9.29 11.29 1.54
N SER A 27 -8.40 10.72 2.35
CA SER A 27 -7.15 11.37 2.74
C SER A 27 -6.30 11.60 1.49
N ALA A 28 -5.70 12.79 1.38
CA ALA A 28 -4.74 13.08 0.32
C ALA A 28 -3.63 12.01 0.31
N PRO A 29 -3.15 11.57 -0.88
CA PRO A 29 -2.05 10.61 -0.94
C PRO A 29 -0.83 11.15 -0.19
N PRO A 30 -0.11 10.31 0.56
CA PRO A 30 1.09 10.74 1.29
C PRO A 30 2.07 11.40 0.32
N MET A 31 2.61 12.55 0.71
CA MET A 31 3.64 13.25 -0.06
C MET A 31 4.99 12.63 0.29
N ILE A 32 5.78 12.26 -0.73
CA ILE A 32 7.21 12.06 -0.53
C ILE A 32 7.83 13.45 -0.48
N ALA A 33 8.27 13.88 0.69
CA ALA A 33 9.01 15.12 0.84
C ALA A 33 10.47 14.85 0.48
N ALA A 34 10.94 15.41 -0.64
CA ALA A 34 12.36 15.41 -0.97
C ALA A 34 13.12 16.33 0.00
N ALA A 35 14.20 15.83 0.59
CA ALA A 35 15.12 16.61 1.40
C ALA A 35 15.86 17.63 0.51
N ALA A 36 15.82 18.89 0.93
CA ALA A 36 16.61 19.95 0.32
C ALA A 36 17.91 20.12 1.11
N ASP A 37 18.90 19.24 0.89
CA ASP A 37 20.29 19.58 1.23
C ASP A 37 21.34 18.83 0.39
N SER A 38 22.49 19.47 0.25
CA SER A 38 23.46 19.29 -0.84
C SER A 38 24.65 18.38 -0.51
N THR A 39 24.86 17.33 -1.31
CA THR A 39 26.18 16.70 -1.60
C THR A 39 26.07 15.90 -2.91
N PRO A 40 27.00 16.00 -3.88
CA PRO A 40 26.88 15.30 -5.17
C PRO A 40 27.48 13.88 -5.12
N PRO A 41 26.77 12.81 -5.52
CA PRO A 41 27.39 11.51 -5.81
C PRO A 41 27.64 11.28 -7.30
N ALA A 42 28.48 10.28 -7.55
CA ALA A 42 29.12 9.95 -8.82
C ALA A 42 28.19 9.33 -9.87
N THR A 43 28.51 9.61 -11.13
CA THR A 43 27.84 9.13 -12.34
C THR A 43 28.00 7.62 -12.52
N SER A 44 26.90 6.88 -12.64
CA SER A 44 26.89 5.50 -13.12
C SER A 44 25.82 5.31 -14.21
N SER A 45 26.12 4.38 -15.12
CA SER A 45 25.52 4.19 -16.44
C SER A 45 24.39 3.16 -16.44
N ALA A 46 23.15 3.62 -16.38
CA ALA A 46 21.94 2.85 -16.73
C ALA A 46 20.93 3.77 -17.45
N PRO A 47 20.00 3.24 -18.28
CA PRO A 47 19.18 4.04 -19.16
C PRO A 47 17.96 4.59 -18.42
N THR A 48 18.14 5.52 -17.49
CA THR A 48 17.05 6.44 -17.16
C THR A 48 16.75 7.28 -18.43
N PRO A 49 15.49 7.62 -18.77
CA PRO A 49 15.16 8.31 -20.02
C PRO A 49 16.02 9.57 -20.17
N GLN A 50 17.03 9.55 -21.06
CA GLN A 50 18.17 10.47 -20.93
C GLN A 50 17.81 11.95 -21.19
N ARG A 51 16.72 12.21 -21.93
CA ARG A 51 16.15 13.54 -22.14
C ARG A 51 14.64 13.47 -22.34
N GLU A 52 13.91 13.93 -21.34
CA GLU A 52 12.54 14.41 -21.53
C GLU A 52 12.58 15.77 -22.22
N SER A 53 11.65 16.00 -23.15
CA SER A 53 11.48 17.29 -23.80
C SER A 53 10.53 18.13 -22.95
N ILE A 54 11.08 19.14 -22.30
CA ILE A 54 10.29 20.09 -21.51
C ILE A 54 9.99 21.35 -22.34
N GLU A 55 8.91 22.03 -22.01
CA GLU A 55 8.50 23.25 -22.71
C GLU A 55 9.55 24.36 -22.52
N PRO A 56 9.72 25.29 -23.49
CA PRO A 56 10.84 26.24 -23.51
C PRO A 56 10.95 27.16 -22.30
N GLN A 57 9.84 27.41 -21.60
CA GLN A 57 9.82 28.24 -20.39
C GLN A 57 10.39 27.52 -19.15
N TRP A 58 10.58 26.20 -19.21
CA TRP A 58 11.14 25.43 -18.12
C TRP A 58 12.59 25.05 -18.42
N THR A 59 13.43 25.18 -17.40
CA THR A 59 14.84 24.82 -17.45
C THR A 59 15.13 23.79 -16.37
N GLU A 60 15.86 22.72 -16.73
CA GLU A 60 16.47 21.83 -15.75
C GLU A 60 17.58 22.60 -15.03
N VAL A 61 17.36 22.92 -13.75
CA VAL A 61 18.31 23.69 -12.93
C VAL A 61 19.20 22.79 -12.09
N GLU A 62 18.77 21.54 -11.85
CA GLU A 62 19.52 20.57 -11.07
C GLU A 62 19.21 19.14 -11.53
N ARG A 63 20.23 18.28 -11.46
CA ARG A 63 20.11 16.83 -11.67
C ARG A 63 20.93 16.10 -10.61
N ARG A 64 20.29 15.18 -9.89
CA ARG A 64 20.94 14.32 -8.87
C ARG A 64 20.57 12.87 -9.11
N GLN A 65 21.48 11.95 -8.78
CA GLN A 65 21.24 10.52 -8.82
C GLN A 65 21.63 9.94 -7.47
N PHE A 66 20.79 9.07 -6.92
CA PHE A 66 21.04 8.38 -5.66
C PHE A 66 20.94 6.88 -5.90
N VAL A 67 21.86 6.10 -5.33
CA VAL A 67 21.96 4.65 -5.53
C VAL A 67 22.06 3.97 -4.17
N GLY A 68 21.34 2.86 -4.00
CA GLY A 68 21.33 2.11 -2.73
C GLY A 68 21.07 3.00 -1.51
N GLN A 69 21.98 2.95 -0.54
CA GLN A 69 21.84 3.67 0.74
C GLN A 69 21.92 5.20 0.62
N ASP A 70 22.44 5.74 -0.49
CA ASP A 70 22.47 7.19 -0.69
C ASP A 70 21.06 7.80 -0.79
N LEU A 71 20.04 6.96 -0.95
CA LEU A 71 18.63 7.36 -0.93
C LEU A 71 18.23 8.09 0.36
N PHE A 72 18.85 7.79 1.51
CA PHE A 72 18.61 8.50 2.76
C PHE A 72 18.97 9.98 2.69
N ASN A 73 19.87 10.37 1.79
CA ASN A 73 20.22 11.78 1.56
C ASN A 73 19.15 12.52 0.73
N HIS A 74 18.15 11.79 0.20
CA HIS A 74 17.09 12.34 -0.65
C HIS A 74 15.71 12.25 -0.02
N ILE A 75 15.36 11.11 0.60
CA ILE A 75 14.06 10.93 1.27
C ILE A 75 14.26 10.45 2.71
N ASP A 76 13.80 11.25 3.66
CA ASP A 76 13.88 10.93 5.09
C ASP A 76 12.56 10.29 5.56
N GLY A 77 12.65 9.12 6.20
CA GLY A 77 11.52 8.35 6.74
C GLY A 77 10.73 7.48 5.74
N ALA A 78 11.03 7.57 4.43
CA ALA A 78 10.48 6.67 3.42
C ALA A 78 11.55 5.80 2.74
N ALA A 79 12.84 6.08 2.92
CA ALA A 79 13.91 5.32 2.26
C ALA A 79 13.89 3.83 2.62
N GLU A 80 13.54 3.49 3.86
CA GLU A 80 13.52 2.12 4.37
C GLU A 80 12.60 1.22 3.56
N VAL A 81 11.39 1.69 3.21
CA VAL A 81 10.47 0.89 2.40
C VAL A 81 10.97 0.74 0.96
N PHE A 82 11.61 1.77 0.38
CA PHE A 82 12.22 1.64 -0.94
C PHE A 82 13.35 0.60 -0.93
N LEU A 83 14.23 0.68 0.07
CA LEU A 83 15.36 -0.25 0.23
C LEU A 83 14.89 -1.68 0.46
N GLU A 84 13.92 -1.89 1.35
CA GLU A 84 13.30 -3.20 1.61
C GLU A 84 12.69 -3.81 0.35
N MET A 85 12.01 -2.98 -0.45
CA MET A 85 11.37 -3.41 -1.69
C MET A 85 12.38 -3.66 -2.82
N GLY A 86 13.67 -3.33 -2.63
CA GLY A 86 14.72 -3.56 -3.61
C GLY A 86 14.95 -2.38 -4.55
N PHE A 87 15.00 -1.17 -3.99
CA PHE A 87 15.48 0.04 -4.66
C PHE A 87 16.85 -0.17 -5.30
N ARG A 88 17.01 0.33 -6.54
CA ARG A 88 18.31 0.39 -7.21
C ARG A 88 18.83 1.81 -7.22
N GLU A 89 18.08 2.70 -7.86
CA GLU A 89 18.47 4.09 -8.03
C GLU A 89 17.26 5.01 -8.24
N VAL A 90 17.47 6.32 -8.02
CA VAL A 90 16.53 7.36 -8.44
C VAL A 90 17.28 8.46 -9.16
N LEU A 91 16.75 8.87 -10.31
CA LEU A 91 17.15 10.10 -10.97
C LEU A 91 16.18 11.22 -10.58
N VAL A 92 16.72 12.27 -9.99
CA VAL A 92 15.99 13.46 -9.55
C VAL A 92 16.36 14.62 -10.45
N ARG A 93 15.35 15.27 -11.03
CA ARG A 93 15.50 16.48 -11.85
C ARG A 93 14.66 17.60 -11.28
N LEU A 94 15.28 18.76 -11.06
CA LEU A 94 14.59 19.98 -10.66
C LEU A 94 14.41 20.86 -11.88
N TYR A 95 13.15 21.17 -12.22
CA TYR A 95 12.82 22.13 -13.26
C TYR A 95 12.34 23.43 -12.65
N SER A 96 12.71 24.57 -13.25
CA SER A 96 12.24 25.89 -12.86
C SER A 96 11.84 26.71 -14.08
N ASN A 97 10.77 27.49 -13.96
CA ASN A 97 10.39 28.53 -14.93
C ASN A 97 10.50 29.94 -14.33
N GLY A 98 11.25 30.09 -13.23
CA GLY A 98 11.40 31.33 -12.46
C GLY A 98 10.24 31.61 -11.51
N GLN A 99 9.04 31.12 -11.81
CA GLN A 99 7.88 31.25 -10.92
C GLN A 99 7.63 29.95 -10.13
N ALA A 100 7.65 28.80 -10.79
CA ALA A 100 7.39 27.48 -10.21
C ALA A 100 8.61 26.57 -10.29
N LYS A 101 8.61 25.55 -9.44
CA LYS A 101 9.61 24.49 -9.33
C LYS A 101 8.92 23.13 -9.36
N LEU A 102 9.39 22.24 -10.23
CA LEU A 102 8.95 20.84 -10.30
C LEU A 102 10.10 19.92 -9.94
N VAL A 103 9.84 18.96 -9.06
CA VAL A 103 10.77 17.87 -8.75
C VAL A 103 10.25 16.64 -9.49
N HIS A 104 11.02 16.15 -10.47
CA HIS A 104 10.70 14.95 -11.24
C HIS A 104 11.66 13.83 -10.85
N GLU A 105 11.11 12.72 -10.39
CA GLU A 105 11.84 11.59 -9.82
C GLU A 105 11.46 10.32 -10.56
N VAL A 106 12.48 9.63 -11.09
CA VAL A 106 12.31 8.34 -11.76
C VAL A 106 13.10 7.31 -10.97
N TYR A 107 12.37 6.51 -10.19
CA TYR A 107 12.91 5.43 -9.38
C TYR A 107 12.99 4.15 -10.22
N GLU A 108 14.16 3.52 -10.25
CA GLU A 108 14.33 2.14 -10.71
C GLU A 108 14.35 1.18 -9.52
N MET A 109 13.48 0.17 -9.59
CA MET A 109 13.41 -0.92 -8.62
C MET A 109 14.02 -2.20 -9.21
N LYS A 110 14.24 -3.22 -8.37
CA LYS A 110 14.83 -4.50 -8.81
C LYS A 110 14.01 -5.21 -9.88
N ASP A 111 12.68 -5.11 -9.83
CA ASP A 111 11.73 -5.83 -10.69
C ASP A 111 10.34 -5.14 -10.69
N PRO A 112 9.40 -5.57 -11.56
CA PRO A 112 8.04 -5.01 -11.60
C PRO A 112 7.26 -5.15 -10.29
N THR A 113 7.48 -6.22 -9.53
CA THR A 113 6.82 -6.47 -8.24
C THR A 113 7.20 -5.40 -7.23
N ALA A 114 8.49 -5.08 -7.14
CA ALA A 114 9.02 -4.03 -6.29
C ALA A 114 8.43 -2.65 -6.61
N ALA A 115 8.46 -2.26 -7.88
CA ALA A 115 7.87 -0.99 -8.33
C ALA A 115 6.36 -0.93 -8.13
N ARG A 116 5.65 -2.04 -8.37
CA ARG A 116 4.22 -2.14 -8.10
C ARG A 116 3.92 -1.96 -6.62
N GLY A 117 4.74 -2.51 -5.73
CA GLY A 117 4.50 -2.37 -4.30
C GLY A 117 4.71 -0.94 -3.80
N ILE A 118 5.73 -0.24 -4.29
CA ILE A 118 5.89 1.21 -4.06
C ILE A 118 4.67 1.97 -4.59
N TYR A 119 4.25 1.70 -5.82
CA TYR A 119 3.05 2.31 -6.39
C TYR A 119 1.82 2.11 -5.50
N LEU A 120 1.53 0.87 -5.11
CA LEU A 120 0.36 0.54 -4.28
C LEU A 120 0.41 1.25 -2.92
N ARG A 121 1.60 1.27 -2.30
CA ARG A 121 1.84 1.94 -1.01
C ARG A 121 1.52 3.43 -1.04
N PHE A 122 1.99 4.16 -2.06
CA PHE A 122 1.78 5.60 -2.17
C PHE A 122 0.44 5.97 -2.79
N ARG A 123 -0.11 5.09 -3.64
CA ARG A 123 -1.43 5.30 -4.25
C ARG A 123 -2.52 5.34 -3.18
N GLY A 124 -2.56 4.37 -2.27
CA GLY A 124 -3.61 4.27 -1.24
C GLY A 124 -5.03 4.36 -1.83
N ARG A 125 -5.79 5.42 -1.49
CA ARG A 125 -7.11 5.72 -2.09
C ARG A 125 -7.08 6.84 -3.12
N GLY A 126 -5.89 7.18 -3.61
CA GLY A 126 -5.66 8.16 -4.67
C GLY A 126 -6.38 7.78 -5.96
N THR A 127 -6.79 8.80 -6.71
CA THR A 127 -7.49 8.65 -7.99
C THR A 127 -6.55 8.93 -9.15
N PRO A 128 -6.76 8.31 -10.32
CA PRO A 128 -6.00 8.63 -11.53
C PRO A 128 -6.14 10.09 -11.92
N VAL A 129 -5.06 10.66 -12.44
CA VAL A 129 -4.98 12.02 -12.98
C VAL A 129 -5.35 11.98 -14.46
N ALA A 130 -6.31 12.82 -14.85
CA ALA A 130 -6.75 12.91 -16.24
C ALA A 130 -5.58 13.29 -17.17
N GLY A 131 -5.44 12.57 -18.28
CA GLY A 131 -4.40 12.79 -19.29
C GLY A 131 -3.07 12.08 -19.00
N VAL A 132 -2.88 11.47 -17.83
CA VAL A 132 -1.73 10.59 -17.56
C VAL A 132 -2.05 9.19 -18.07
N SER A 133 -1.13 8.63 -18.85
CA SER A 133 -1.27 7.32 -19.48
C SER A 133 -1.01 6.20 -18.48
N GLY A 134 -1.67 5.07 -18.65
CA GLY A 134 -1.42 3.87 -17.84
C GLY A 134 -1.71 4.07 -16.35
N ARG A 135 -1.00 3.29 -15.52
CA ARG A 135 -1.23 3.23 -14.08
C ARG A 135 -0.67 4.46 -13.38
N ASN A 136 -1.56 5.26 -12.77
CA ASN A 136 -1.21 6.49 -12.09
C ASN A 136 -2.21 6.89 -10.99
N PHE A 137 -1.78 7.79 -10.11
CA PHE A 137 -2.60 8.48 -9.13
C PHE A 137 -2.04 9.88 -8.88
N GLY A 138 -2.86 10.76 -8.31
CA GLY A 138 -2.36 12.06 -7.87
C GLY A 138 -3.41 13.15 -7.85
N ASN A 139 -2.93 14.38 -7.93
CA ASN A 139 -3.73 15.60 -8.00
C ASN A 139 -2.90 16.73 -8.64
N ARG A 140 -3.35 17.98 -8.53
CA ARG A 140 -2.66 19.13 -9.12
C ARG A 140 -1.28 19.46 -8.51
N TYR A 141 -0.91 18.86 -7.38
CA TYR A 141 0.35 19.10 -6.69
C TYR A 141 1.35 17.95 -6.84
N GLN A 142 0.88 16.74 -7.11
CA GLN A 142 1.76 15.59 -7.30
C GLN A 142 1.10 14.53 -8.19
N ILE A 143 1.90 13.85 -9.00
CA ILE A 143 1.48 12.70 -9.80
C ILE A 143 2.47 11.56 -9.54
N GLY A 144 1.96 10.39 -9.16
CA GLY A 144 2.70 9.14 -9.13
C GLY A 144 2.21 8.23 -10.25
N ALA A 145 3.13 7.55 -10.93
CA ALA A 145 2.85 6.59 -11.98
C ALA A 145 3.81 5.41 -11.91
N GLN A 146 3.42 4.27 -12.46
CA GLN A 146 4.27 3.09 -12.49
C GLN A 146 4.12 2.35 -13.81
N LYS A 147 5.27 1.92 -14.36
CA LYS A 147 5.34 1.02 -15.51
C LYS A 147 6.63 0.21 -15.41
N ASP A 148 6.54 -1.10 -15.58
CA ASP A 148 7.64 -2.05 -15.35
C ASP A 148 8.25 -1.86 -13.95
N ARG A 149 9.54 -2.12 -13.79
CA ARG A 149 10.33 -1.82 -12.60
C ARG A 149 10.50 -0.33 -12.27
N TYR A 150 9.82 0.59 -12.95
CA TYR A 150 9.97 2.03 -12.71
C TYR A 150 8.75 2.64 -12.01
N PHE A 151 9.02 3.40 -10.95
CA PHE A 151 8.05 4.29 -10.31
C PHE A 151 8.45 5.74 -10.61
N VAL A 152 7.53 6.50 -11.20
CA VAL A 152 7.72 7.89 -11.60
C VAL A 152 6.90 8.78 -10.69
N GLN A 153 7.52 9.80 -10.11
CA GLN A 153 6.84 10.79 -9.30
C GLN A 153 7.22 12.19 -9.77
N ILE A 154 6.23 13.07 -9.89
CA ILE A 154 6.48 14.49 -10.10
C ILE A 154 5.69 15.31 -9.08
N THR A 155 6.36 16.31 -8.51
CA THR A 155 5.81 17.16 -7.45
C THR A 155 5.97 18.63 -7.81
N ASP A 156 4.89 19.42 -7.66
CA ASP A 156 4.94 20.87 -7.67
C ASP A 156 5.46 21.37 -6.32
N ALA A 157 6.78 21.54 -6.24
CA ALA A 157 7.46 22.02 -5.04
C ALA A 157 7.14 23.48 -4.70
N SER A 158 6.43 24.21 -5.58
CA SER A 158 5.95 25.56 -5.30
C SER A 158 4.58 25.58 -4.64
N GLY A 159 3.85 24.45 -4.65
CA GLY A 159 2.55 24.31 -4.00
C GLY A 159 1.43 25.15 -4.62
N ARG A 160 1.62 25.67 -5.85
CA ARG A 160 0.61 26.52 -6.51
C ARG A 160 -0.44 25.71 -7.25
N GLY A 161 -0.09 24.53 -7.76
CA GLY A 161 -1.02 23.63 -8.45
C GLY A 161 -1.38 24.10 -9.87
N GLU A 162 -0.61 25.03 -10.43
CA GLU A 162 -0.80 25.60 -11.77
C GLU A 162 -0.05 24.81 -12.84
N SER A 163 0.85 23.90 -12.44
CA SER A 163 1.78 23.20 -13.31
C SER A 163 1.29 21.81 -13.77
N LEU A 164 0.01 21.47 -13.53
CA LEU A 164 -0.54 20.13 -13.78
C LEU A 164 -0.36 19.64 -15.23
N SER A 165 -0.51 20.53 -16.22
CA SER A 165 -0.34 20.18 -17.63
C SER A 165 1.12 19.82 -17.97
N THR A 166 2.09 20.57 -17.45
CA THR A 166 3.52 20.26 -17.58
C THR A 166 3.86 18.96 -16.85
N MET A 167 3.36 18.77 -15.63
CA MET A 167 3.57 17.54 -14.88
C MET A 167 3.05 16.30 -15.63
N THR A 168 1.84 16.39 -16.17
CA THR A 168 1.22 15.33 -16.98
C THR A 168 2.07 14.98 -18.20
N ARG A 169 2.62 15.99 -18.90
CA ARG A 169 3.54 15.77 -20.04
C ARG A 169 4.81 15.04 -19.64
N LEU A 170 5.49 15.49 -18.58
CA LEU A 170 6.75 14.90 -18.13
C LEU A 170 6.57 13.43 -17.71
N VAL A 171 5.51 13.13 -16.95
CA VAL A 171 5.18 11.76 -16.57
C VAL A 171 4.91 10.90 -17.80
N ASN A 172 4.10 11.38 -18.74
CA ASN A 172 3.81 10.64 -19.97
C ASN A 172 5.07 10.36 -20.81
N GLN A 173 6.01 11.30 -20.87
CA GLN A 173 7.28 11.10 -21.57
C GLN A 173 8.14 10.03 -20.88
N ALA A 174 8.23 10.05 -19.55
CA ALA A 174 8.93 9.01 -18.78
C ALA A 174 8.29 7.63 -19.02
N LEU A 175 6.95 7.54 -18.99
CA LEU A 175 6.22 6.29 -19.24
C LEU A 175 6.34 5.78 -20.68
N ALA A 176 6.42 6.69 -21.65
CA ALA A 176 6.60 6.34 -23.07
C ALA A 176 8.00 5.79 -23.37
N ALA A 177 9.01 6.19 -22.59
CA ALA A 177 10.36 5.66 -22.70
C ALA A 177 10.51 4.23 -22.18
N ILE A 178 9.55 3.74 -21.39
CA ILE A 178 9.54 2.37 -20.86
C ILE A 178 8.76 1.48 -21.84
N PRO A 179 9.39 0.47 -22.48
CA PRO A 179 8.78 -0.22 -23.62
C PRO A 179 7.58 -1.11 -23.26
N HIS A 180 7.65 -1.88 -22.18
CA HIS A 180 6.61 -2.81 -21.75
C HIS A 180 6.37 -2.70 -20.24
N ASP A 181 5.15 -2.99 -19.75
CA ASP A 181 4.89 -3.22 -18.32
C ASP A 181 5.12 -4.70 -18.02
N GLY A 182 5.65 -5.01 -16.85
CA GLY A 182 5.90 -6.37 -16.41
C GLY A 182 4.74 -6.92 -15.57
N ASP A 183 4.50 -8.22 -15.67
CA ASP A 183 3.48 -8.89 -14.86
C ASP A 183 3.90 -8.94 -13.39
N VAL A 184 2.90 -8.96 -12.50
CA VAL A 184 3.08 -9.07 -11.04
C VAL A 184 2.21 -10.22 -10.53
N PRO A 185 2.69 -11.48 -10.61
CA PRO A 185 1.90 -12.67 -10.28
C PRO A 185 1.36 -12.70 -8.84
N LEU A 186 1.96 -11.94 -7.93
CA LEU A 186 1.46 -11.81 -6.56
C LEU A 186 0.02 -11.27 -6.52
N LEU A 187 -0.38 -10.42 -7.46
CA LEU A 187 -1.72 -9.85 -7.46
C LEU A 187 -2.80 -10.90 -7.73
N ASP A 188 -2.44 -11.99 -8.42
CA ASP A 188 -3.35 -13.08 -8.73
C ASP A 188 -3.56 -14.03 -7.55
N LEU A 189 -2.81 -13.87 -6.44
CA LEU A 189 -2.95 -14.72 -5.26
C LEU A 189 -4.17 -14.36 -4.40
N LEU A 190 -4.63 -13.10 -4.46
CA LEU A 190 -5.79 -12.65 -3.70
C LEU A 190 -7.09 -13.11 -4.39
N PRO A 191 -7.99 -13.83 -3.69
CA PRO A 191 -9.30 -14.14 -4.25
C PRO A 191 -10.10 -12.89 -4.62
N ALA A 192 -10.70 -12.89 -5.80
CA ALA A 192 -11.44 -11.71 -6.29
C ALA A 192 -12.74 -11.45 -5.54
N GLU A 193 -13.37 -12.49 -4.98
CA GLU A 193 -14.63 -12.37 -4.26
C GLU A 193 -14.44 -11.64 -2.92
N GLY A 194 -15.18 -10.55 -2.72
CA GLY A 194 -15.13 -9.75 -1.50
C GLY A 194 -13.93 -8.81 -1.39
N LEU A 195 -12.96 -8.87 -2.31
CA LEU A 195 -11.80 -7.97 -2.31
C LEU A 195 -12.25 -6.51 -2.50
N VAL A 196 -11.89 -5.64 -1.55
CA VAL A 196 -12.12 -4.21 -1.64
C VAL A 196 -11.20 -3.65 -2.72
N PRO A 197 -11.74 -3.02 -3.78
CA PRO A 197 -10.91 -2.47 -4.84
C PRO A 197 -9.89 -1.48 -4.30
N ASN A 198 -8.66 -1.58 -4.77
CA ASN A 198 -7.58 -0.65 -4.44
C ASN A 198 -7.03 -0.75 -3.01
N SER A 199 -7.33 -1.83 -2.30
CA SER A 199 -6.81 -2.10 -0.95
C SER A 199 -5.51 -2.91 -0.95
N GLU A 200 -4.99 -3.27 -2.12
CA GLU A 200 -3.88 -4.21 -2.25
C GLU A 200 -2.55 -3.57 -1.80
N VAL A 201 -1.75 -4.32 -1.03
CA VAL A 201 -0.42 -3.90 -0.54
C VAL A 201 0.56 -5.05 -0.69
N ILE A 202 1.71 -4.82 -1.34
CA ILE A 202 2.79 -5.81 -1.41
C ILE A 202 3.66 -5.68 -0.17
N VAL A 203 3.99 -6.82 0.45
CA VAL A 203 4.76 -6.91 1.68
C VAL A 203 6.04 -7.72 1.42
N CYS A 204 7.21 -7.10 1.51
CA CYS A 204 8.50 -7.76 1.28
C CYS A 204 9.40 -7.81 2.54
N GLY A 205 8.95 -7.24 3.66
CA GLY A 205 9.67 -7.23 4.93
C GLY A 205 8.92 -6.47 6.03
N PRO A 206 9.59 -6.18 7.17
CA PRO A 206 8.96 -5.52 8.31
C PRO A 206 8.37 -4.14 8.00
N TYR A 207 9.03 -3.29 7.19
CA TYR A 207 8.57 -1.92 6.94
C TYR A 207 7.27 -1.89 6.12
N SER A 208 7.17 -2.73 5.09
CA SER A 208 5.94 -2.90 4.33
C SER A 208 4.86 -3.63 5.14
N LEU A 209 5.22 -4.60 5.97
CA LEU A 209 4.29 -5.34 6.83
C LEU A 209 3.62 -4.42 7.88
N GLN A 210 4.38 -3.50 8.48
CA GLN A 210 3.86 -2.54 9.48
C GLN A 210 2.71 -1.67 8.94
N SER A 211 2.64 -1.45 7.62
CA SER A 211 1.51 -0.73 7.00
C SER A 211 0.21 -1.54 6.96
N VAL A 212 0.32 -2.86 7.14
CA VAL A 212 -0.79 -3.80 7.20
C VAL A 212 -1.10 -4.13 8.66
N PHE A 213 -0.13 -4.67 9.40
CA PHE A 213 -0.32 -5.12 10.79
C PHE A 213 1.02 -5.41 11.51
N THR A 214 1.06 -5.22 12.82
CA THR A 214 2.21 -5.60 13.66
C THR A 214 2.02 -7.03 14.17
N LEU A 215 2.64 -8.01 13.48
CA LEU A 215 2.60 -9.41 13.89
C LEU A 215 3.66 -9.77 14.94
N GLY A 216 4.74 -9.00 15.01
CA GLY A 216 5.91 -9.25 15.85
C GLY A 216 7.08 -8.41 15.38
N GLU A 217 8.22 -8.59 16.04
CA GLU A 217 9.45 -7.81 15.78
C GLU A 217 10.28 -8.41 14.63
N GLY A 218 11.00 -7.53 13.93
CA GLY A 218 11.92 -7.92 12.86
C GLY A 218 11.25 -8.60 11.66
N ASP A 219 11.99 -9.45 10.96
CA ASP A 219 11.50 -10.21 9.80
C ASP A 219 10.66 -11.43 10.24
N ILE A 220 9.55 -11.16 10.91
CA ILE A 220 8.69 -12.18 11.54
C ILE A 220 8.14 -13.20 10.52
N LEU A 221 7.98 -12.77 9.26
CA LEU A 221 7.53 -13.60 8.14
C LEU A 221 8.68 -14.23 7.32
N GLN A 222 9.94 -14.02 7.71
CA GLN A 222 11.11 -14.58 7.03
C GLN A 222 11.17 -14.27 5.52
N LEU A 223 10.84 -13.02 5.15
CA LEU A 223 10.78 -12.55 3.76
C LEU A 223 12.17 -12.21 3.20
N GLN A 224 13.09 -11.77 4.06
CA GLN A 224 14.50 -11.46 3.76
C GLN A 224 14.70 -10.45 2.62
N GLY A 225 13.68 -9.65 2.28
CA GLY A 225 13.71 -8.76 1.09
C GLY A 225 13.78 -9.50 -0.25
N GLN A 226 13.71 -10.84 -0.25
CA GLN A 226 13.79 -11.68 -1.44
C GLN A 226 12.42 -12.25 -1.83
N ARG A 227 11.56 -12.48 -0.84
CA ARG A 227 10.18 -12.93 -1.02
C ARG A 227 9.24 -11.80 -0.66
N CYS A 228 8.08 -11.80 -1.30
CA CYS A 228 7.02 -10.87 -0.95
C CYS A 228 5.69 -11.60 -0.89
N GLY A 229 4.82 -11.13 -0.02
CA GLY A 229 3.40 -11.46 0.00
C GLY A 229 2.55 -10.31 -0.54
N ILE A 230 1.25 -10.55 -0.55
CA ILE A 230 0.22 -9.57 -0.92
C ILE A 230 -0.85 -9.54 0.15
N ALA A 231 -1.20 -8.33 0.60
CA ALA A 231 -2.33 -8.08 1.47
C ALA A 231 -3.45 -7.38 0.69
N GLY A 232 -4.69 -7.54 1.14
CA GLY A 232 -5.85 -6.80 0.67
C GLY A 232 -6.97 -6.83 1.71
N ASP A 233 -7.82 -5.82 1.68
CA ASP A 233 -9.01 -5.74 2.54
C ASP A 233 -10.18 -6.46 1.87
N TYR A 234 -10.99 -7.14 2.66
CA TYR A 234 -12.14 -7.91 2.21
C TYR A 234 -13.39 -7.48 2.97
N VAL A 235 -14.53 -7.53 2.28
CA VAL A 235 -15.86 -7.45 2.87
C VAL A 235 -16.69 -8.61 2.34
N THR A 236 -17.16 -9.46 3.24
CA THR A 236 -18.00 -10.62 2.89
C THR A 236 -19.23 -10.69 3.78
N GLU A 237 -20.30 -11.36 3.34
CA GLU A 237 -21.49 -11.55 4.17
C GLU A 237 -21.22 -12.41 5.42
N GLN A 238 -20.23 -13.30 5.36
CA GLN A 238 -19.93 -14.27 6.40
C GLN A 238 -19.01 -13.72 7.49
N GLU A 239 -17.95 -13.02 7.08
CA GLU A 239 -16.85 -12.58 7.97
C GLU A 239 -16.80 -11.06 8.17
N ASP A 240 -17.79 -10.32 7.66
CA ASP A 240 -17.82 -8.86 7.65
C ASP A 240 -16.52 -8.30 7.02
N SER A 241 -15.91 -7.26 7.60
CA SER A 241 -14.65 -6.67 7.12
C SER A 241 -13.45 -7.37 7.75
N PHE A 242 -12.43 -7.70 6.95
CA PHE A 242 -11.16 -8.23 7.43
C PHE A 242 -10.02 -7.92 6.45
N THR A 243 -8.77 -8.07 6.89
CA THR A 243 -7.60 -7.95 6.01
C THR A 243 -7.00 -9.34 5.81
N ARG A 244 -6.62 -9.69 4.58
CA ARG A 244 -6.00 -10.97 4.24
C ARG A 244 -4.62 -10.74 3.65
N LEU A 245 -3.62 -11.45 4.16
CA LEU A 245 -2.24 -11.46 3.71
C LEU A 245 -1.85 -12.88 3.28
N ILE A 246 -1.40 -13.03 2.04
CA ILE A 246 -0.93 -14.29 1.47
C ILE A 246 0.55 -14.17 1.14
N VAL A 247 1.35 -15.10 1.65
CA VAL A 247 2.81 -15.14 1.43
C VAL A 247 3.21 -16.49 0.84
N PRO A 248 3.70 -16.55 -0.41
CA PRO A 248 4.28 -17.77 -0.98
C PRO A 248 5.74 -17.98 -0.54
N TYR A 249 6.04 -19.21 -0.12
CA TYR A 249 7.38 -19.66 0.28
C TYR A 249 8.01 -20.64 -0.73
N GLY A 250 7.23 -21.11 -1.71
CA GLY A 250 7.68 -21.99 -2.80
C GLY A 250 7.84 -23.47 -2.42
N SER A 251 7.66 -23.81 -1.14
CA SER A 251 7.50 -25.21 -0.69
C SER A 251 6.77 -25.27 0.64
N ALA A 252 6.13 -26.42 0.92
CA ALA A 252 5.45 -26.65 2.19
C ALA A 252 6.40 -26.67 3.39
N ALA A 253 7.63 -27.16 3.21
CA ALA A 253 8.65 -27.15 4.26
C ALA A 253 9.06 -25.71 4.66
N ALA A 254 9.22 -24.83 3.67
CA ALA A 254 9.56 -23.43 3.91
C ALA A 254 8.38 -22.67 4.57
N ALA A 255 7.15 -22.89 4.08
CA ALA A 255 5.95 -22.31 4.71
C ALA A 255 5.77 -22.80 6.15
N GLY A 256 6.00 -24.09 6.43
CA GLY A 256 5.96 -24.65 7.77
C GLY A 256 7.02 -24.05 8.70
N THR A 257 8.24 -23.85 8.22
CA THR A 257 9.30 -23.16 8.99
C THR A 257 8.90 -21.73 9.34
N ALA A 258 8.39 -20.97 8.36
CA ALA A 258 7.94 -19.61 8.57
C ALA A 258 6.75 -19.52 9.52
N PHE A 259 5.81 -20.47 9.45
CA PHE A 259 4.70 -20.58 10.39
C PHE A 259 5.19 -20.74 11.84
N GLN A 260 6.11 -21.67 12.08
CA GLN A 260 6.66 -21.90 13.42
C GLN A 260 7.44 -20.68 13.93
N HIS A 261 8.22 -20.02 13.07
CA HIS A 261 8.92 -18.78 13.40
C HIS A 261 7.94 -17.66 13.80
N LEU A 262 6.90 -17.43 12.98
CA LEU A 262 5.84 -16.47 13.27
C LEU A 262 5.18 -16.77 14.61
N LEU A 263 4.81 -18.02 14.89
CA LEU A 263 4.18 -18.38 16.17
C LEU A 263 5.08 -18.17 17.39
N HIS A 264 6.39 -18.36 17.23
CA HIS A 264 7.35 -18.15 18.31
C HIS A 264 7.59 -16.66 18.59
N GLY A 265 7.59 -15.84 17.55
CA GLY A 265 7.84 -14.40 17.64
C GLY A 265 6.58 -13.52 17.57
N LEU A 266 5.38 -14.10 17.71
CA LEU A 266 4.13 -13.35 17.76
C LEU A 266 4.21 -12.26 18.84
N ASP A 267 3.75 -11.07 18.51
CA ASP A 267 3.68 -9.94 19.44
C ASP A 267 2.95 -10.36 20.73
N SER A 268 3.50 -9.98 21.88
CA SER A 268 2.95 -10.31 23.20
C SER A 268 1.52 -9.79 23.44
N GLU A 269 1.09 -8.77 22.69
CA GLU A 269 -0.29 -8.25 22.73
C GLU A 269 -1.28 -9.15 21.97
N LEU A 270 -0.81 -10.14 21.21
CA LEU A 270 -1.62 -11.10 20.46
C LEU A 270 -1.80 -12.41 21.25
N GLN A 271 -2.97 -12.57 21.87
CA GLN A 271 -3.26 -13.73 22.71
C GLN A 271 -3.61 -14.95 21.85
N VAL A 272 -2.70 -15.92 21.72
CA VAL A 272 -2.99 -17.19 21.04
C VAL A 272 -4.08 -17.98 21.78
N LEU A 273 -5.19 -18.23 21.12
CA LEU A 273 -6.34 -18.96 21.66
C LEU A 273 -6.28 -20.46 21.37
N ARG A 274 -5.88 -20.81 20.14
CA ARG A 274 -5.75 -22.19 19.68
C ARG A 274 -4.69 -22.28 18.58
N ARG A 275 -4.00 -23.42 18.53
CA ARG A 275 -3.04 -23.73 17.47
C ARG A 275 -2.91 -25.24 17.27
N ASN A 276 -2.53 -25.63 16.06
CA ASN A 276 -2.06 -26.97 15.70
C ASN A 276 -0.83 -26.84 14.77
N GLU A 277 -0.46 -27.92 14.09
CA GLU A 277 0.72 -27.95 13.21
C GLU A 277 0.67 -26.97 12.03
N HIS A 278 -0.53 -26.55 11.60
CA HIS A 278 -0.73 -25.76 10.39
C HIS A 278 -1.61 -24.52 10.59
N THR A 279 -2.27 -24.37 11.73
CA THR A 279 -3.20 -23.27 11.96
C THR A 279 -3.02 -22.68 13.35
N ALA A 280 -3.22 -21.38 13.48
CA ALA A 280 -3.33 -20.71 14.75
C ALA A 280 -4.40 -19.62 14.69
N VAL A 281 -5.05 -19.39 15.82
CA VAL A 281 -5.98 -18.28 16.00
C VAL A 281 -5.58 -17.53 17.25
N PHE A 282 -5.50 -16.21 17.12
CA PHE A 282 -5.15 -15.30 18.19
C PHE A 282 -6.22 -14.22 18.33
N ARG A 283 -6.27 -13.61 19.51
CA ARG A 283 -7.10 -12.45 19.81
C ARG A 283 -6.22 -11.21 19.85
N GLU A 284 -6.67 -10.19 19.14
CA GLU A 284 -6.09 -8.85 19.13
C GLU A 284 -6.51 -8.07 20.39
N LYS A 285 -5.72 -7.07 20.78
CA LYS A 285 -5.97 -6.23 21.96
C LYS A 285 -7.34 -5.52 21.94
N ASN A 286 -7.86 -5.21 20.76
CA ASN A 286 -9.16 -4.58 20.56
C ASN A 286 -10.33 -5.58 20.59
N GLY A 287 -10.07 -6.88 20.83
CA GLY A 287 -11.06 -7.94 20.87
C GLY A 287 -11.36 -8.63 19.53
N GLN A 288 -10.80 -8.13 18.42
CA GLN A 288 -10.86 -8.82 17.12
C GLN A 288 -10.00 -10.09 17.13
N PHE A 289 -10.12 -10.87 16.07
CA PHE A 289 -9.43 -12.14 15.91
C PHE A 289 -8.51 -12.10 14.68
N GLY A 290 -7.40 -12.83 14.77
CA GLY A 290 -6.58 -13.17 13.64
C GLY A 290 -6.45 -14.68 13.48
N SER A 291 -6.26 -15.14 12.26
CA SER A 291 -5.94 -16.54 11.96
C SER A 291 -4.73 -16.62 11.05
N ILE A 292 -3.88 -17.61 11.29
CA ILE A 292 -2.74 -17.96 10.45
C ILE A 292 -2.97 -19.40 9.99
N THR A 293 -2.88 -19.65 8.70
CA THR A 293 -2.97 -20.99 8.10
C THR A 293 -1.78 -21.22 7.18
N ALA A 294 -0.96 -22.22 7.49
CA ALA A 294 0.01 -22.77 6.56
C ALA A 294 -0.68 -23.83 5.69
N ARG A 295 -0.73 -23.60 4.38
CA ARG A 295 -1.29 -24.55 3.42
C ARG A 295 -0.43 -24.57 2.17
N ASP A 296 -0.16 -25.77 1.67
CA ASP A 296 0.69 -26.00 0.52
C ASP A 296 2.01 -25.25 0.69
N ASP A 297 2.37 -24.36 -0.22
CA ASP A 297 3.58 -23.56 -0.20
C ASP A 297 3.38 -22.14 0.37
N LYS A 298 2.25 -21.86 1.05
CA LYS A 298 1.86 -20.50 1.45
C LYS A 298 1.50 -20.39 2.93
N LEU A 299 1.66 -19.17 3.45
CA LEU A 299 0.91 -18.71 4.62
C LEU A 299 -0.26 -17.85 4.16
N ASP A 300 -1.43 -18.11 4.74
CA ASP A 300 -2.65 -17.34 4.61
C ASP A 300 -3.01 -16.78 5.99
N ILE A 301 -2.92 -15.46 6.13
CA ILE A 301 -3.11 -14.73 7.37
C ILE A 301 -4.34 -13.85 7.20
N ARG A 302 -5.30 -13.99 8.11
CA ARG A 302 -6.48 -13.12 8.18
C ARG A 302 -6.45 -12.35 9.49
N LEU A 303 -6.75 -11.06 9.42
CA LEU A 303 -6.59 -10.08 10.48
C LEU A 303 -7.88 -9.27 10.65
N HIS A 304 -8.07 -8.67 11.81
CA HIS A 304 -9.22 -7.82 12.13
C HIS A 304 -10.58 -8.53 11.99
N LEU A 305 -10.59 -9.86 12.12
CA LEU A 305 -11.84 -10.64 12.02
C LEU A 305 -12.74 -10.27 13.21
N VAL A 306 -13.99 -9.93 12.90
CA VAL A 306 -14.99 -9.59 13.93
C VAL A 306 -15.46 -10.84 14.69
N ARG A 307 -15.37 -12.01 14.06
CA ARG A 307 -15.83 -13.29 14.60
C ARG A 307 -14.65 -14.26 14.70
N ASP A 308 -14.78 -15.18 15.65
CA ASP A 308 -13.78 -16.21 15.88
C ASP A 308 -13.81 -17.26 14.72
N PRO A 309 -12.74 -17.39 13.89
CA PRO A 309 -12.75 -18.15 12.63
C PRO A 309 -12.78 -19.69 12.75
N GLY A 310 -13.23 -20.21 13.89
CA GLY A 310 -13.33 -21.64 14.19
C GLY A 310 -14.50 -22.02 15.10
N LEU A 311 -15.30 -21.03 15.52
CA LEU A 311 -16.66 -21.25 15.97
C LEU A 311 -17.54 -20.97 14.75
N ALA A 312 -17.94 -22.01 14.03
CA ALA A 312 -18.92 -21.85 12.95
C ALA A 312 -20.07 -20.96 13.44
N SER A 313 -20.48 -20.01 12.61
CA SER A 313 -21.69 -19.22 12.84
C SER A 313 -22.81 -20.19 13.20
N GLN A 314 -23.22 -20.19 14.48
CA GLN A 314 -24.38 -20.97 14.86
C GLN A 314 -25.53 -20.52 13.97
N PRO A 315 -26.21 -21.44 13.27
CA PRO A 315 -27.34 -21.06 12.45
C PRO A 315 -28.31 -20.28 13.34
N LYS A 316 -28.72 -19.10 12.87
CA LYS A 316 -29.77 -18.30 13.51
C LYS A 316 -30.97 -19.24 13.67
N VAL A 317 -31.24 -19.67 14.89
CA VAL A 317 -32.41 -20.52 15.19
C VAL A 317 -33.65 -19.70 14.79
N PRO A 318 -34.58 -20.27 14.00
CA PRO A 318 -35.77 -19.57 13.53
C PRO A 318 -36.66 -19.08 14.66
#